data_AF-A0A2W4S6F8-F1
#
_entry.id   AF-A0A2W4S6F8-F1
#
_cell.length_a   1.000
_cell.length_b   1.000
_cell.length_c   1.000
_cell.angle_alpha   90.00
_cell.angle_beta   90.00
_cell.angle_gamma   90.00
#
_symmetry.space_group_name_H-M   'P 1'
#
loop_
_entity.id
_entity.type
_entity.pdbx_description
1 polymer ?
#
loop_
_entity_poly.entity_id
_entity_poly.type
_entity_poly.pdbx_seq_one_letter_code
_entity_poly.pdbx_strand_id
1 'polypeptide(L)'
;MRSRARSSLIAAMALASLLAAGCAGSSGYSALPEDPPRSEIARTGGAEPAGAAQVDMDGNAAPQVDPAVAPPPVGRATPVVDPDAPVSSGPVGSGSGTAGSGPVRGGGSAGMDPGVVYPTAPADGAGSSGFTGAASDLPLLDCGEDENVHGEGRSPEARRCLWDAYVSNRPASFRTVAYTDEGDPIAYEVEALRRGYIAVRVDSKDRFGTVGEFVYTCTAMELNDDMGFVLRGCKGARVGAEGGPFVAEGRELHVP
;
A
#
# COMPACT_ATOMS: atom_id res chain seq x y z
N MET A 1 7.80 21.68 40.58
CA MET A 1 6.51 22.05 39.96
C MET A 1 6.01 20.83 39.19
N ARG A 2 4.84 20.30 39.59
CA ARG A 2 4.22 19.08 39.04
C ARG A 2 3.19 19.48 37.97
N SER A 3 3.23 18.88 36.79
CA SER A 3 2.11 18.85 35.83
C SER A 3 2.25 17.56 35.01
N ARG A 4 1.63 16.47 35.47
CA ARG A 4 0.29 15.98 35.10
C ARG A 4 0.16 15.67 33.60
N ALA A 5 0.50 14.41 33.29
CA ALA A 5 -0.04 13.65 32.17
C ALA A 5 -1.58 13.73 32.16
N ARG A 6 -2.14 13.90 30.97
CA ARG A 6 -3.56 13.66 30.70
C ARG A 6 -3.67 12.57 29.65
N SER A 7 -3.94 11.38 30.15
CA SER A 7 -4.57 10.27 29.45
C SER A 7 -5.82 10.74 28.71
N SER A 8 -6.00 10.29 27.48
CA SER A 8 -7.31 10.27 26.82
C SER A 8 -7.58 8.83 26.39
N LEU A 9 -8.16 8.10 27.33
CA LEU A 9 -9.01 6.94 27.10
C LEU A 9 -10.33 7.47 26.52
N ILE A 10 -10.66 7.09 25.29
CA ILE A 10 -12.02 7.15 24.74
C ILE A 10 -12.20 5.79 24.05
N ALA A 11 -12.68 4.80 24.80
CA ALA A 11 -14.09 4.44 24.96
C ALA A 11 -14.61 3.60 23.79
N ALA A 12 -14.60 2.29 24.04
CA ALA A 12 -15.43 1.31 23.37
C ALA A 12 -16.92 1.67 23.53
N MET A 13 -17.68 1.64 22.44
CA MET A 13 -19.12 1.38 22.46
C MET A 13 -19.62 0.98 21.07
N ALA A 14 -20.23 -0.20 21.01
CA ALA A 14 -21.50 -0.54 20.35
C ALA A 14 -21.44 -1.81 19.48
N LEU A 15 -21.46 -2.95 20.18
CA LEU A 15 -22.19 -4.14 19.74
C LEU A 15 -23.70 -3.80 19.74
N ALA A 16 -24.40 -4.01 18.62
CA ALA A 16 -25.79 -4.50 18.57
C ALA A 16 -26.32 -4.58 17.13
N SER A 17 -26.51 -5.83 16.69
CA SER A 17 -27.74 -6.32 16.05
C SER A 17 -28.22 -5.72 14.73
N LEU A 18 -28.22 -6.51 13.66
CA LEU A 18 -29.46 -6.84 12.95
C LEU A 18 -29.30 -8.08 12.05
N LEU A 19 -29.79 -9.22 12.56
CA LEU A 19 -30.29 -10.33 11.76
C LEU A 19 -31.56 -9.85 11.03
N ALA A 20 -31.55 -9.89 9.71
CA ALA A 20 -32.77 -9.92 8.90
C ALA A 20 -32.70 -11.13 7.98
N ALA A 21 -33.26 -12.23 8.47
CA ALA A 21 -33.65 -13.36 7.66
C ALA A 21 -34.78 -12.94 6.71
N GLY A 22 -34.61 -13.17 5.42
CA GLY A 22 -35.63 -12.97 4.40
C GLY A 22 -35.61 -14.13 3.41
N CYS A 23 -36.30 -15.22 3.75
CA CYS A 23 -36.63 -16.32 2.85
C CYS A 23 -37.86 -15.96 2.00
N ALA A 24 -37.77 -16.09 0.68
CA ALA A 24 -38.80 -16.47 -0.30
C ALA A 24 -38.26 -16.06 -1.69
N GLY A 25 -38.20 -16.86 -2.75
CA GLY A 25 -38.85 -18.12 -3.10
C GLY A 25 -39.15 -18.07 -4.62
N SER A 26 -39.31 -19.24 -5.24
CA SER A 26 -39.71 -19.51 -6.64
C SER A 26 -38.55 -19.66 -7.65
N SER A 27 -38.11 -20.88 -8.00
CA SER A 27 -38.77 -21.98 -8.74
C SER A 27 -38.79 -21.78 -10.26
N GLY A 28 -38.06 -22.66 -10.95
CA GLY A 28 -38.34 -23.04 -12.34
C GLY A 28 -37.15 -22.83 -13.28
N TYR A 29 -36.41 -23.88 -13.62
CA TYR A 29 -36.76 -24.73 -14.77
C TYR A 29 -35.78 -25.89 -14.87
N SER A 30 -36.33 -27.08 -15.07
CA SER A 30 -35.62 -28.32 -15.29
C SER A 30 -34.96 -28.33 -16.68
N ALA A 31 -33.70 -28.75 -16.74
CA ALA A 31 -33.14 -29.43 -17.91
C ALA A 31 -32.23 -30.56 -17.41
N LEU A 32 -32.59 -31.77 -17.84
CA LEU A 32 -31.99 -33.07 -17.54
C LEU A 32 -30.62 -33.25 -18.25
N PRO A 33 -29.85 -34.28 -17.87
CA PRO A 33 -28.40 -34.35 -18.02
C PRO A 33 -27.97 -35.07 -19.30
N GLU A 34 -26.80 -34.71 -19.82
CA GLU A 34 -26.01 -35.58 -20.69
C GLU A 34 -24.82 -36.12 -19.88
N ASP A 35 -24.81 -37.44 -19.68
CA ASP A 35 -23.74 -38.24 -19.11
C ASP A 35 -22.46 -38.16 -19.98
N PRO A 36 -21.28 -37.84 -19.42
CA PRO A 36 -20.01 -38.28 -19.99
C PRO A 36 -19.59 -39.64 -19.41
N PRO A 37 -18.84 -40.44 -20.20
CA PRO A 37 -18.60 -41.85 -19.93
C PRO A 37 -17.75 -42.11 -18.68
N ARG A 38 -18.19 -43.11 -17.93
CA ARG A 38 -17.48 -43.82 -16.86
C ARG A 38 -16.02 -44.08 -17.24
N SER A 39 -15.12 -43.35 -16.59
CA SER A 39 -13.71 -43.70 -16.54
C SER A 39 -13.50 -44.70 -15.42
N GLU A 40 -13.01 -45.86 -15.81
CA GLU A 40 -12.69 -47.04 -15.02
C GLU A 40 -11.55 -46.72 -14.03
N ILE A 41 -11.89 -46.53 -12.75
CA ILE A 41 -10.89 -46.31 -11.69
C ILE A 41 -10.33 -47.70 -11.30
N ALA A 42 -9.11 -47.97 -11.76
CA ALA A 42 -8.31 -49.08 -11.28
C ALA A 42 -8.09 -48.94 -9.76
N ARG A 43 -8.66 -49.90 -9.01
CA ARG A 43 -8.36 -50.11 -7.59
C ARG A 43 -6.93 -50.64 -7.45
N THR A 44 -5.99 -49.78 -7.09
CA THR A 44 -4.73 -50.19 -6.47
C THR A 44 -4.89 -50.12 -4.95
N GLY A 45 -4.64 -51.24 -4.27
CA GLY A 45 -4.59 -51.34 -2.80
C GLY A 45 -3.68 -50.27 -2.19
N GLY A 46 -3.97 -49.75 -1.01
CA GLY A 46 -4.04 -50.54 0.21
C GLY A 46 -2.78 -50.25 1.03
N ALA A 47 -2.71 -49.03 1.58
CA ALA A 47 -1.78 -48.65 2.63
C ALA A 47 -2.55 -47.78 3.62
N GLU A 48 -2.82 -48.34 4.81
CA GLU A 48 -3.41 -47.63 5.94
C GLU A 48 -2.54 -46.43 6.34
N PRO A 49 -3.08 -45.20 6.41
CA PRO A 49 -2.43 -44.14 7.14
C PRO A 49 -2.66 -44.36 8.64
N ALA A 50 -1.61 -44.77 9.34
CA ALA A 50 -1.57 -44.69 10.79
C ALA A 50 -1.61 -43.21 11.22
N GLY A 51 -2.65 -42.82 11.96
CA GLY A 51 -2.69 -41.53 12.64
C GLY A 51 -4.00 -40.77 12.45
N ALA A 52 -5.10 -41.28 13.00
CA ALA A 52 -6.27 -40.44 13.22
C ALA A 52 -5.91 -39.37 14.25
N ALA A 53 -5.81 -38.11 13.81
CA ALA A 53 -5.68 -36.97 14.71
C ALA A 53 -6.93 -36.89 15.59
N GLN A 54 -6.73 -36.93 16.90
CA GLN A 54 -7.80 -36.76 17.88
C GLN A 54 -8.18 -35.27 17.87
N VAL A 55 -9.32 -34.95 17.25
CA VAL A 55 -9.88 -33.61 17.21
C VAL A 55 -10.73 -33.43 18.48
N ASP A 56 -10.53 -32.34 19.21
CA ASP A 56 -11.38 -32.04 20.36
C ASP A 56 -12.82 -31.67 19.94
N MET A 57 -13.75 -31.60 20.91
CA MET A 57 -15.16 -31.26 20.61
C MET A 57 -15.34 -29.85 20.03
N ASP A 58 -14.31 -29.01 20.06
CA ASP A 58 -14.31 -27.65 19.53
C ASP A 58 -13.70 -27.58 18.11
N GLY A 59 -13.27 -28.72 17.54
CA GLY A 59 -12.74 -28.79 16.18
C GLY A 59 -11.26 -28.40 16.05
N ASN A 60 -10.55 -28.23 17.16
CA ASN A 60 -9.13 -27.93 17.14
C ASN A 60 -8.29 -29.21 17.16
N ALA A 61 -7.28 -29.24 16.28
CA ALA A 61 -6.27 -30.28 16.31
C ALA A 61 -5.38 -30.08 17.54
N ALA A 62 -5.42 -31.02 18.48
CA ALA A 62 -4.53 -30.98 19.63
C ALA A 62 -3.06 -31.05 19.15
N PRO A 63 -2.17 -30.13 19.56
CA PRO A 63 -0.78 -30.19 19.17
C PRO A 63 -0.16 -31.48 19.71
N GLN A 64 0.39 -32.31 18.82
CA GLN A 64 1.16 -33.49 19.24
C GLN A 64 2.46 -33.01 19.89
N VAL A 65 2.50 -33.11 21.21
CA VAL A 65 3.73 -32.90 21.99
C VAL A 65 4.56 -34.17 21.87
N ASP A 66 5.63 -34.10 21.08
CA ASP A 66 6.62 -35.17 20.97
C ASP A 66 7.34 -35.36 22.33
N PRO A 67 7.15 -36.51 23.02
CA PRO A 67 7.72 -36.73 24.35
C PRO A 67 9.24 -36.91 24.34
N ALA A 68 9.90 -36.93 23.18
CA ALA A 68 11.35 -37.09 23.07
C ALA A 68 12.15 -35.77 23.08
N VAL A 69 11.49 -34.60 23.04
CA VAL A 69 12.21 -33.31 23.04
C VAL A 69 12.51 -32.87 24.47
N ALA A 70 13.78 -32.99 24.87
CA ALA A 70 14.27 -32.45 26.13
C ALA A 70 14.03 -30.92 26.19
N PRO A 71 13.51 -30.38 27.30
CA PRO A 71 13.23 -28.96 27.41
C PRO A 71 14.54 -28.15 27.26
N PRO A 72 14.52 -27.01 26.55
CA PRO A 72 15.69 -26.15 26.47
C PRO A 72 16.05 -25.62 27.87
N PRO A 73 17.35 -25.41 28.18
CA PRO A 73 17.77 -24.89 29.46
C PRO A 73 17.18 -23.49 29.69
N VAL A 74 16.31 -23.38 30.69
CA VAL A 74 15.80 -22.10 31.19
C VAL A 74 16.95 -21.40 31.90
N GLY A 75 17.61 -20.49 31.20
CA GLY A 75 18.79 -19.82 31.74
C GLY A 75 19.31 -18.70 30.85
N ARG A 76 18.49 -17.69 30.57
CA ARG A 76 19.01 -16.40 30.09
C ARG A 76 18.47 -15.31 30.99
N ALA A 77 19.28 -14.94 31.98
CA ALA A 77 19.06 -13.79 32.82
C ALA A 77 18.92 -12.55 31.95
N THR A 78 17.75 -11.91 32.02
CA THR A 78 17.56 -10.56 31.49
C THR A 78 18.52 -9.61 32.21
N PRO A 79 19.22 -8.71 31.51
CA PRO A 79 20.03 -7.69 32.16
C PRO A 79 19.11 -6.83 33.04
N VAL A 80 19.38 -6.82 34.34
CA VAL A 80 18.77 -5.88 35.29
C VAL A 80 19.24 -4.49 34.89
N VAL A 81 18.31 -3.67 34.39
CA VAL A 81 18.56 -2.25 34.13
C VAL A 81 18.60 -1.54 35.47
N ASP A 82 19.77 -1.01 35.82
CA ASP A 82 19.99 -0.18 37.01
C ASP A 82 19.27 1.18 36.82
N PRO A 83 18.22 1.48 37.61
CA PRO A 83 17.46 2.73 37.49
C PRO A 83 18.24 3.96 37.99
N ASP A 84 19.40 3.80 38.63
CA ASP A 84 20.22 4.89 39.14
C ASP A 84 21.48 5.17 38.29
N ALA A 85 21.62 4.51 37.13
CA ALA A 85 22.72 4.79 36.21
C ALA A 85 22.63 6.24 35.67
N PRO A 86 23.63 7.11 35.92
CA PRO A 86 23.59 8.49 35.45
C PRO A 86 23.62 8.52 33.92
N VAL A 87 22.59 9.13 33.33
CA VAL A 87 22.51 9.40 31.89
C VAL A 87 23.68 10.29 31.47
N SER A 88 24.58 9.73 30.64
CA SER A 88 25.68 10.48 30.04
C SER A 88 25.12 11.43 28.98
N SER A 89 24.96 12.70 29.34
CA SER A 89 24.65 13.80 28.43
C SER A 89 25.90 14.14 27.61
N GLY A 90 26.08 13.41 26.51
CA GLY A 90 27.07 13.75 25.50
C GLY A 90 26.73 15.09 24.80
N PRO A 91 27.73 15.91 24.46
CA PRO A 91 27.52 17.24 23.90
C PRO A 91 26.96 17.19 22.48
N VAL A 92 25.86 17.90 22.29
CA VAL A 92 25.34 18.35 20.98
C VAL A 92 26.41 19.15 20.26
N GLY A 93 26.93 18.59 19.16
CA GLY A 93 27.82 19.26 18.25
C GLY A 93 27.07 20.30 17.42
N SER A 94 27.19 21.56 17.80
CA SER A 94 26.84 22.72 16.97
C SER A 94 27.79 22.82 15.78
N GLY A 95 27.34 22.38 14.61
CA GLY A 95 27.99 22.67 13.33
C GLY A 95 27.59 24.06 12.83
N SER A 96 28.31 25.08 13.31
CA SER A 96 28.33 26.43 12.75
C SER A 96 29.20 26.47 11.49
N GLY A 97 28.58 26.70 10.33
CA GLY A 97 29.25 26.92 9.05
C GLY A 97 28.74 28.18 8.35
N THR A 98 29.43 29.30 8.60
CA THR A 98 29.84 30.32 7.62
C THR A 98 28.84 30.74 6.52
N ALA A 99 28.20 31.91 6.67
CA ALA A 99 28.70 33.21 6.15
C ALA A 99 28.59 33.35 4.62
N GLY A 100 27.54 34.02 4.18
CA GLY A 100 27.32 34.46 2.80
C GLY A 100 26.41 35.69 2.77
N SER A 101 26.72 36.69 3.58
CA SER A 101 26.06 38.00 3.55
C SER A 101 26.56 38.81 2.36
N GLY A 102 25.82 38.79 1.25
CA GLY A 102 25.96 39.77 0.17
C GLY A 102 24.92 40.89 0.35
N PRO A 103 25.33 42.16 0.50
CA PRO A 103 24.39 43.28 0.46
C PRO A 103 24.16 43.70 -1.00
N VAL A 104 23.03 43.32 -1.61
CA VAL A 104 22.56 44.02 -2.82
C VAL A 104 21.72 45.20 -2.38
N ARG A 105 22.45 46.28 -2.13
CA ARG A 105 21.97 47.65 -1.98
C ARG A 105 21.80 48.22 -3.40
N GLY A 106 20.56 48.47 -3.82
CA GLY A 106 20.27 49.05 -5.12
C GLY A 106 18.93 49.78 -5.10
N GLY A 107 18.89 50.92 -4.43
CA GLY A 107 17.82 51.90 -4.60
C GLY A 107 18.00 52.64 -5.92
N GLY A 108 16.89 52.89 -6.61
CA GLY A 108 16.84 53.67 -7.83
C GLY A 108 15.41 54.12 -8.10
N SER A 109 15.04 55.24 -7.50
CA SER A 109 13.84 56.00 -7.82
C SER A 109 14.15 57.00 -8.94
N ALA A 110 13.12 57.35 -9.70
CA ALA A 110 12.97 58.54 -10.55
C ALA A 110 13.52 58.48 -12.00
N GLY A 111 12.58 58.57 -12.95
CA GLY A 111 12.83 58.78 -14.37
C GLY A 111 11.58 58.54 -15.21
N MET A 112 10.57 59.41 -15.08
CA MET A 112 9.54 59.53 -16.13
C MET A 112 10.19 60.25 -17.31
N ASP A 113 10.38 59.53 -18.41
CA ASP A 113 10.88 60.05 -19.68
C ASP A 113 9.67 60.46 -20.56
N PRO A 114 9.50 61.75 -20.91
CA PRO A 114 8.43 62.18 -21.82
C PRO A 114 8.97 62.21 -23.24
N GLY A 115 8.73 61.16 -24.03
CA GLY A 115 9.03 61.27 -25.46
C GLY A 115 9.07 60.04 -26.36
N VAL A 116 8.74 58.83 -25.87
CA VAL A 116 8.79 57.66 -26.76
C VAL A 116 7.44 57.43 -27.42
N VAL A 117 7.40 57.69 -28.73
CA VAL A 117 6.31 57.35 -29.64
C VAL A 117 6.06 55.85 -29.55
N TYR A 118 4.91 55.45 -29.00
CA TYR A 118 4.48 54.05 -29.01
C TYR A 118 4.16 53.66 -30.46
N PRO A 119 4.79 52.62 -31.03
CA PRO A 119 4.28 52.01 -32.24
C PRO A 119 2.90 51.44 -31.89
N THR A 120 1.88 51.99 -32.54
CA THR A 120 0.51 51.49 -32.51
C THR A 120 0.54 50.03 -32.93
N ALA A 121 0.37 49.12 -31.96
CA ALA A 121 0.17 47.72 -32.25
C ALA A 121 -1.14 47.57 -33.07
N PRO A 122 -1.14 46.77 -34.15
CA PRO A 122 -2.34 46.53 -34.92
C PRO A 122 -3.42 45.92 -34.03
N ALA A 123 -4.59 46.56 -34.05
CA ALA A 123 -5.80 46.08 -33.43
C ALA A 123 -6.40 44.97 -34.30
N ASP A 124 -5.83 43.76 -34.25
CA ASP A 124 -6.42 42.57 -34.83
C ASP A 124 -6.08 41.36 -33.97
N GLY A 125 -7.10 40.67 -33.47
CA GLY A 125 -6.94 39.35 -32.87
C GLY A 125 -7.57 39.17 -31.50
N ALA A 126 -8.87 39.46 -31.37
CA ALA A 126 -9.70 38.75 -30.41
C ALA A 126 -9.68 37.25 -30.77
N GLY A 127 -9.14 36.42 -29.88
CA GLY A 127 -9.26 34.96 -29.99
C GLY A 127 -7.93 34.23 -29.89
N SER A 128 -7.42 34.08 -28.67
CA SER A 128 -6.71 32.84 -28.34
C SER A 128 -6.94 32.53 -26.87
N SER A 129 -8.15 32.05 -26.60
CA SER A 129 -8.46 31.12 -25.52
C SER A 129 -7.67 29.84 -25.77
N GLY A 130 -6.36 29.92 -25.53
CA GLY A 130 -5.40 28.84 -25.70
C GLY A 130 -4.60 28.66 -24.41
N PHE A 131 -5.28 28.67 -23.26
CA PHE A 131 -4.71 28.06 -22.06
C PHE A 131 -4.78 26.54 -22.28
N THR A 132 -3.93 26.03 -23.18
CA THR A 132 -3.45 24.65 -23.06
C THR A 132 -2.76 24.61 -21.71
N GLY A 133 -3.54 24.30 -20.68
CA GLY A 133 -3.03 23.92 -19.39
C GLY A 133 -2.13 22.73 -19.66
N ALA A 134 -0.83 22.99 -19.72
CA ALA A 134 0.18 21.95 -19.60
C ALA A 134 -0.20 21.21 -18.33
N ALA A 135 -0.77 20.01 -18.50
CA ALA A 135 -0.91 19.08 -17.41
C ALA A 135 0.47 19.04 -16.77
N SER A 136 0.54 19.45 -15.51
CA SER A 136 1.80 19.74 -14.87
C SER A 136 2.69 18.50 -14.94
N ASP A 137 3.62 18.48 -15.89
CA ASP A 137 4.79 17.59 -15.93
C ASP A 137 5.72 18.00 -14.77
N LEU A 138 5.18 17.95 -13.55
CA LEU A 138 6.01 18.00 -12.38
C LEU A 138 6.85 16.73 -12.43
N PRO A 139 8.18 16.84 -12.36
CA PRO A 139 9.04 15.67 -12.38
C PRO A 139 8.62 14.74 -11.23
N LEU A 140 8.19 13.54 -11.61
CA LEU A 140 7.84 12.49 -10.66
C LEU A 140 9.13 12.04 -9.96
N LEU A 141 9.14 12.10 -8.63
CA LEU A 141 10.25 11.54 -7.86
C LEU A 141 10.24 10.02 -8.00
N ASP A 142 11.25 9.46 -8.66
CA ASP A 142 11.41 8.01 -8.73
C ASP A 142 11.99 7.48 -7.42
N CYS A 143 11.18 6.75 -6.66
CA CYS A 143 11.58 6.11 -5.42
C CYS A 143 12.24 4.74 -5.64
N GLY A 144 12.36 4.28 -6.89
CA GLY A 144 12.97 3.01 -7.25
C GLY A 144 11.96 1.87 -7.33
N GLU A 145 12.51 0.66 -7.43
CA GLU A 145 11.75 -0.57 -7.53
C GLU A 145 12.20 -1.61 -6.50
N ASP A 146 11.29 -2.50 -6.10
CA ASP A 146 11.64 -3.69 -5.34
C ASP A 146 10.98 -4.97 -5.89
N GLU A 147 11.55 -6.09 -5.49
CA GLU A 147 11.11 -7.42 -5.93
C GLU A 147 10.79 -8.24 -4.68
N ASN A 148 9.50 -8.50 -4.45
CA ASN A 148 8.97 -9.18 -3.29
C ASN A 148 8.76 -10.66 -3.58
N VAL A 149 9.84 -11.44 -3.46
CA VAL A 149 9.80 -12.90 -3.64
C VAL A 149 9.43 -13.54 -2.31
N HIS A 150 8.16 -13.90 -2.13
CA HIS A 150 7.63 -14.52 -0.90
C HIS A 150 7.97 -13.77 0.39
N GLY A 151 8.02 -12.44 0.35
CA GLY A 151 8.36 -11.60 1.50
C GLY A 151 9.81 -11.11 1.56
N GLU A 152 10.68 -11.68 0.74
CA GLU A 152 12.09 -11.27 0.64
C GLU A 152 12.28 -10.23 -0.47
N GLY A 153 13.39 -9.48 -0.45
CA GLY A 153 13.76 -8.55 -1.52
C GLY A 153 13.04 -7.19 -1.52
N ARG A 154 12.18 -6.93 -0.53
CA ARG A 154 11.59 -5.60 -0.30
C ARG A 154 12.67 -4.56 0.01
N SER A 155 12.63 -3.41 -0.65
CA SER A 155 13.49 -2.27 -0.31
C SER A 155 12.75 -1.35 0.68
N PRO A 156 13.10 -1.36 1.98
CA PRO A 156 12.48 -0.46 2.94
C PRO A 156 12.77 1.01 2.61
N GLU A 157 13.88 1.31 1.94
CA GLU A 157 14.25 2.66 1.50
C GLU A 157 13.31 3.17 0.40
N ALA A 158 13.05 2.36 -0.63
CA ALA A 158 12.14 2.72 -1.73
C ALA A 158 10.71 2.96 -1.22
N ARG A 159 10.24 2.07 -0.32
CA ARG A 159 8.90 2.18 0.29
C ARG A 159 8.78 3.40 1.19
N ARG A 160 9.80 3.71 2.01
CA ARG A 160 9.83 4.93 2.81
C ARG A 160 9.87 6.18 1.95
N CYS A 161 10.61 6.17 0.84
CA CYS A 161 10.62 7.28 -0.10
C CYS A 161 9.22 7.61 -0.62
N LEU A 162 8.47 6.59 -1.08
CA LEU A 162 7.11 6.80 -1.58
C LEU A 162 6.18 7.31 -0.48
N TRP A 163 6.26 6.70 0.70
CA TRP A 163 5.45 7.09 1.85
C TRP A 163 5.71 8.55 2.28
N ASP A 164 6.98 8.92 2.42
CA ASP A 164 7.38 10.28 2.80
C ASP A 164 6.95 11.30 1.74
N ALA A 165 7.03 10.94 0.45
CA ALA A 165 6.53 11.77 -0.64
C ALA A 165 5.01 11.96 -0.56
N TYR A 166 4.24 10.88 -0.31
CA TYR A 166 2.80 10.93 -0.13
C TYR A 166 2.39 11.83 1.05
N VAL A 167 3.00 11.63 2.22
CA VAL A 167 2.73 12.45 3.43
C VAL A 167 3.11 13.92 3.21
N SER A 168 4.20 14.16 2.47
CA SER A 168 4.67 15.51 2.12
C SER A 168 3.93 16.14 0.93
N ASN A 169 2.93 15.46 0.35
CA ASN A 169 2.20 15.90 -0.85
C ASN A 169 3.14 16.23 -2.03
N ARG A 170 4.15 15.39 -2.25
CA ARG A 170 5.07 15.47 -3.39
C ARG A 170 4.79 14.34 -4.39
N PRO A 171 4.80 14.63 -5.70
CA PRO A 171 4.62 13.61 -6.73
C PRO A 171 5.78 12.60 -6.70
N ALA A 172 5.46 11.30 -6.59
CA ALA A 172 6.44 10.21 -6.62
C ALA A 172 5.90 8.93 -7.26
N SER A 173 6.79 8.13 -7.82
CA SER A 173 6.51 6.78 -8.34
C SER A 173 7.30 5.72 -7.60
N PHE A 174 6.72 4.54 -7.49
CA PHE A 174 7.34 3.34 -6.94
C PHE A 174 6.80 2.12 -7.68
N ARG A 175 7.67 1.12 -7.89
CA ARG A 175 7.30 -0.14 -8.51
C ARG A 175 7.64 -1.31 -7.61
N THR A 176 6.73 -2.26 -7.47
CA THR A 176 7.01 -3.53 -6.79
C THR A 176 6.54 -4.70 -7.64
N VAL A 177 7.28 -5.80 -7.64
CA VAL A 177 6.86 -7.06 -8.27
C VAL A 177 6.70 -8.09 -7.18
N ALA A 178 5.49 -8.59 -6.99
CA ALA A 178 5.21 -9.71 -6.09
C ALA A 178 5.02 -10.99 -6.90
N TYR A 179 5.28 -12.13 -6.27
CA TYR A 179 5.09 -13.44 -6.89
C TYR A 179 4.00 -14.23 -6.17
N THR A 180 3.17 -14.94 -6.93
CA THR A 180 2.24 -15.93 -6.37
C THR A 180 2.98 -17.15 -5.83
N ASP A 181 2.27 -18.06 -5.15
CA ASP A 181 2.85 -19.31 -4.64
C ASP A 181 3.35 -20.21 -5.78
N GLU A 182 2.82 -20.06 -6.99
CA GLU A 182 3.26 -20.75 -8.21
C GLU A 182 4.41 -20.02 -8.93
N GLY A 183 4.84 -18.87 -8.42
CA GLY A 183 5.92 -18.06 -8.98
C GLY A 183 5.50 -17.19 -10.15
N ASP A 184 4.20 -16.90 -10.32
CA ASP A 184 3.74 -15.98 -11.35
C ASP A 184 3.89 -14.51 -10.88
N PRO A 185 4.51 -13.63 -11.67
CA PRO A 185 4.74 -12.25 -11.26
C PRO A 185 3.49 -11.36 -11.41
N ILE A 186 3.29 -10.51 -10.43
CA ILE A 186 2.29 -9.44 -10.40
C ILE A 186 3.03 -8.13 -10.12
N ALA A 187 3.09 -7.25 -11.12
CA ALA A 187 3.74 -5.95 -11.01
C ALA A 187 2.73 -4.89 -10.59
N TYR A 188 3.09 -4.10 -9.58
CA TYR A 188 2.34 -2.95 -9.09
C TYR A 188 3.19 -1.70 -9.30
N GLU A 189 2.64 -0.74 -10.02
CA GLU A 189 3.23 0.59 -10.18
C GLU A 189 2.32 1.60 -9.51
N VAL A 190 2.87 2.30 -8.53
CA VAL A 190 2.14 3.21 -7.65
C VAL A 190 2.66 4.62 -7.87
N GLU A 191 1.79 5.52 -8.32
CA GLU A 191 2.10 6.93 -8.50
C GLU A 191 1.29 7.78 -7.51
N ALA A 192 1.98 8.34 -6.52
CA ALA A 192 1.41 9.28 -5.57
C ALA A 192 1.49 10.71 -6.14
N LEU A 193 0.54 11.09 -6.99
CA LEU A 193 0.57 12.38 -7.71
C LEU A 193 0.29 13.58 -6.79
N ARG A 194 -0.69 13.42 -5.90
CA ARG A 194 -1.03 14.39 -4.84
C ARG A 194 -1.85 13.69 -3.75
N ARG A 195 -1.96 14.31 -2.59
CA ARG A 195 -2.83 13.82 -1.51
C ARG A 195 -4.27 13.70 -2.02
N GLY A 196 -4.90 12.55 -1.81
CA GLY A 196 -6.24 12.29 -2.33
C GLY A 196 -6.29 11.71 -3.74
N TYR A 197 -5.15 11.57 -4.44
CA TYR A 197 -5.10 11.05 -5.80
C TYR A 197 -3.83 10.22 -6.03
N ILE A 198 -4.01 8.91 -5.97
CA ILE A 198 -2.98 7.90 -6.19
C ILE A 198 -3.39 7.08 -7.41
N ALA A 199 -2.55 7.01 -8.43
CA ALA A 199 -2.77 6.12 -9.56
C ALA A 199 -2.02 4.81 -9.32
N VAL A 200 -2.66 3.69 -9.64
CA VAL A 200 -2.05 2.36 -9.50
C VAL A 200 -2.28 1.59 -10.79
N ARG A 201 -1.21 1.06 -11.35
CA ARG A 201 -1.25 0.11 -12.45
C ARG A 201 -0.84 -1.26 -11.93
N VAL A 202 -1.65 -2.27 -12.20
CA VAL A 202 -1.37 -3.67 -11.86
C VAL A 202 -1.27 -4.46 -13.16
N ASP A 203 -0.12 -5.08 -13.41
CA ASP A 203 0.09 -6.03 -14.51
C ASP A 203 0.25 -7.43 -13.91
N SER A 204 -0.79 -8.25 -14.03
CA SER A 204 -0.84 -9.58 -13.46
C SER A 204 -0.63 -10.65 -14.53
N LYS A 205 0.36 -11.52 -14.29
CA LYS A 205 0.66 -12.70 -15.09
C LYS A 205 0.30 -14.00 -14.37
N ASP A 206 -0.50 -13.92 -13.31
CA ASP A 206 -1.01 -15.06 -12.55
C ASP A 206 -1.94 -15.92 -13.41
N ARG A 207 -1.47 -17.12 -13.78
CA ARG A 207 -2.21 -18.01 -14.68
C ARG A 207 -3.44 -18.66 -14.04
N PHE A 208 -3.54 -18.64 -12.70
CA PHE A 208 -4.62 -19.27 -11.95
C PHE A 208 -5.60 -18.25 -11.37
N GLY A 209 -5.18 -17.00 -11.22
CA GLY A 209 -6.01 -15.89 -10.77
C GLY A 209 -6.43 -14.96 -11.90
N THR A 210 -6.35 -13.66 -11.60
CA THR A 210 -6.81 -12.62 -12.53
C THR A 210 -5.65 -12.19 -13.42
N VAL A 211 -5.82 -12.28 -14.74
CA VAL A 211 -4.80 -11.95 -15.74
C VAL A 211 -5.07 -10.61 -16.39
N GLY A 212 -4.01 -9.83 -16.63
CA GLY A 212 -4.05 -8.64 -17.48
C GLY A 212 -3.66 -7.36 -16.76
N GLU A 213 -3.97 -6.23 -17.40
CA GLU A 213 -3.65 -4.89 -16.90
C GLU A 213 -4.88 -4.23 -16.27
N PHE A 214 -4.66 -3.67 -15.08
CA PHE A 214 -5.70 -2.98 -14.30
C PHE A 214 -5.20 -1.60 -13.90
N VAL A 215 -6.06 -0.61 -14.03
CA VAL A 215 -5.76 0.76 -13.61
C VAL A 215 -6.74 1.16 -12.52
N TYR A 216 -6.21 1.60 -11.39
CA TYR A 216 -6.96 2.07 -10.25
C TYR A 216 -6.60 3.52 -9.92
N THR A 217 -7.58 4.24 -9.40
CA THR A 217 -7.37 5.54 -8.74
C THR A 217 -7.85 5.43 -7.30
N CYS A 218 -6.95 5.64 -6.35
CA CYS A 218 -7.22 5.55 -4.91
C CYS A 218 -7.07 6.94 -4.25
N THR A 219 -7.70 7.10 -3.08
CA THR A 219 -7.76 8.40 -2.38
C THR A 219 -6.88 8.46 -1.15
N ALA A 220 -6.55 7.33 -0.55
CA ALA A 220 -5.70 7.28 0.62
C ALA A 220 -4.71 6.10 0.53
N MET A 221 -3.54 6.30 1.13
CA MET A 221 -2.49 5.31 1.31
C MET A 221 -2.19 5.22 2.80
N GLU A 222 -2.00 4.01 3.29
CA GLU A 222 -1.52 3.67 4.63
C GLU A 222 -0.34 2.70 4.49
N LEU A 223 0.71 2.91 5.28
CA LEU A 223 1.84 1.98 5.39
C LEU A 223 1.53 0.97 6.50
N ASN A 224 1.60 -0.33 6.18
CA ASN A 224 1.40 -1.42 7.13
C ASN A 224 2.71 -1.80 7.84
N ASP A 225 2.61 -2.60 8.92
CA ASP A 225 3.74 -3.06 9.72
C ASP A 225 4.77 -3.87 8.90
N ASP A 226 4.30 -4.59 7.88
CA ASP A 226 5.14 -5.36 6.95
C ASP A 226 5.77 -4.49 5.85
N MET A 227 5.71 -3.16 5.94
CA MET A 227 6.10 -2.21 4.89
C MET A 227 5.23 -2.30 3.62
N GLY A 228 4.13 -3.06 3.62
CA GLY A 228 3.13 -3.04 2.54
C GLY A 228 2.31 -1.75 2.51
N PHE A 229 1.63 -1.46 1.41
CA PHE A 229 0.67 -0.36 1.33
C PHE A 229 -0.76 -0.87 1.30
N VAL A 230 -1.62 -0.24 2.09
CA VAL A 230 -3.08 -0.40 1.99
C VAL A 230 -3.63 0.87 1.35
N LEU A 231 -4.17 0.73 0.16
CA LEU A 231 -4.77 1.83 -0.60
C LEU A 231 -6.28 1.79 -0.44
N ARG A 232 -6.89 2.91 -0.04
CA ARG A 232 -8.34 2.99 0.21
C ARG A 232 -9.05 3.91 -0.78
N GLY A 233 -10.34 3.64 -0.96
CA GLY A 233 -11.20 4.43 -1.85
C GLY A 233 -10.88 4.20 -3.32
N CYS A 234 -10.34 3.04 -3.66
CA CYS A 234 -9.93 2.70 -5.01
C CYS A 234 -11.13 2.56 -5.95
N LYS A 235 -11.00 3.15 -7.14
CA LYS A 235 -11.93 3.02 -8.26
C LYS A 235 -11.14 2.47 -9.44
N GLY A 236 -11.54 1.31 -9.95
CA GLY A 236 -10.85 0.64 -11.05
C GLY A 236 -11.55 0.82 -12.38
N ALA A 237 -10.76 0.90 -13.44
CA ALA A 237 -11.20 0.63 -14.81
C ALA A 237 -10.40 -0.58 -15.33
N ARG A 238 -11.09 -1.54 -15.94
CA ARG A 238 -10.43 -2.68 -16.61
C ARG A 238 -9.89 -2.23 -17.96
N VAL A 239 -8.65 -2.58 -18.27
CA VAL A 239 -8.06 -2.39 -19.60
C VAL A 239 -7.74 -3.76 -20.17
N GLY A 240 -8.70 -4.37 -20.88
CA GLY A 240 -8.46 -5.63 -21.61
C GLY A 240 -8.28 -6.90 -20.76
N ALA A 241 -8.70 -6.90 -19.49
CA ALA A 241 -8.52 -8.03 -18.58
C ALA A 241 -9.68 -9.05 -18.58
N GLU A 242 -9.33 -10.34 -18.45
CA GLU A 242 -10.25 -11.45 -18.16
C GLU A 242 -10.20 -11.77 -16.65
N GLY A 243 -11.35 -11.75 -15.96
CA GLY A 243 -11.44 -12.03 -14.51
C GLY A 243 -11.96 -10.87 -13.66
N GLY A 244 -12.09 -11.10 -12.33
CA GLY A 244 -12.55 -10.12 -11.32
C GLY A 244 -11.60 -8.92 -11.15
N PRO A 245 -12.00 -7.77 -10.57
CA PRO A 245 -11.04 -6.75 -10.16
C PRO A 245 -10.21 -7.23 -8.95
N PHE A 246 -8.98 -6.74 -8.81
CA PHE A 246 -8.12 -6.99 -7.63
C PHE A 246 -8.59 -6.29 -6.34
N VAL A 247 -9.61 -5.43 -6.46
CA VAL A 247 -10.10 -4.61 -5.36
C VAL A 247 -11.07 -5.41 -4.51
N ALA A 248 -10.75 -5.54 -3.23
CA ALA A 248 -11.58 -6.25 -2.25
C ALA A 248 -12.93 -5.55 -2.01
N GLU A 249 -13.88 -6.29 -1.44
CA GLU A 249 -15.13 -5.74 -0.91
C GLU A 249 -14.80 -4.67 0.15
N GLY A 250 -14.94 -3.40 -0.22
CA GLY A 250 -14.46 -2.28 0.61
C GLY A 250 -13.70 -1.20 -0.16
N ARG A 251 -13.39 -1.44 -1.44
CA ARG A 251 -12.59 -0.51 -2.27
C ARG A 251 -11.16 -0.33 -1.75
N GLU A 252 -10.60 -1.41 -1.24
CA GLU A 252 -9.25 -1.49 -0.74
C GLU A 252 -8.37 -2.30 -1.71
N LEU A 253 -7.16 -1.83 -1.92
CA LEU A 253 -6.14 -2.50 -2.73
C LEU A 253 -4.88 -2.65 -1.88
N HIS A 254 -4.43 -3.89 -1.74
CA HIS A 254 -3.21 -4.22 -1.01
C HIS A 254 -2.05 -4.30 -1.99
N VAL A 255 -1.00 -3.54 -1.73
CA VAL A 255 0.29 -3.62 -2.43
C VAL A 255 1.28 -4.25 -1.44
N PRO A 256 1.72 -5.50 -1.69
CA PRO A 256 2.52 -6.26 -0.74
C PRO A 256 3.92 -5.69 -0.56
#